data_AF-A0A8C3VQ56-F1
#
_entry.id   AF-A0A8C3VQ56-F1
#
_cell.length_a   1.000
_cell.length_b   1.000
_cell.length_c   1.000
_cell.angle_alpha   90.00
_cell.angle_beta   90.00
_cell.angle_gamma   90.00
#
_symmetry.space_group_name_H-M   'P 1'
#
loop_
_entity.id
_entity.type
_entity.pdbx_description
1 polymer ?
#
loop_
_entity_poly.entity_id
_entity_poly.type
_entity_poly.pdbx_seq_one_letter_code
_entity_poly.pdbx_strand_id
1 'polypeptide(L)' 'MAFNNTRKTPVKPEVAVHRVRITLTSHNMKSLEKVCPDLIRDAKEKNLKVKGQVGIPSETVK' A
#
# COMPACT_ATOMS: atom_id res chain seq x y z
N MET A 1 0.46 -25.80 -27.78
CA MET A 1 -0.01 -25.91 -26.38
C MET A 1 -1.01 -24.79 -26.14
N ALA A 2 -2.20 -25.13 -25.65
CA ALA A 2 -3.44 -24.37 -25.86
C ALA A 2 -3.53 -23.07 -25.05
N PHE A 3 -3.85 -21.98 -25.75
CA PHE A 3 -4.23 -20.68 -25.20
C PHE A 3 -5.76 -20.65 -25.12
N ASN A 4 -6.31 -20.83 -23.91
CA ASN A 4 -7.75 -20.96 -23.72
C ASN A 4 -8.38 -19.60 -23.42
N ASN A 5 -8.90 -18.98 -24.47
CA ASN A 5 -9.91 -17.93 -24.37
C ASN A 5 -11.22 -18.55 -23.86
N THR A 6 -11.76 -18.07 -22.73
CA THR A 6 -13.19 -18.22 -22.43
C THR A 6 -13.73 -16.89 -21.92
N ARG A 7 -14.50 -16.21 -22.76
CA ARG A 7 -15.34 -15.08 -22.34
C ARG A 7 -16.41 -15.60 -21.38
N LYS A 8 -16.51 -15.05 -20.17
CA LYS A 8 -17.68 -15.22 -19.29
C LYS A 8 -17.95 -13.95 -18.47
N THR A 9 -19.03 -13.28 -18.89
CA THR A 9 -19.97 -12.45 -18.10
C THR A 9 -19.46 -11.16 -17.44
N PRO A 10 -20.13 -10.00 -17.60
CA PRO A 10 -19.91 -8.84 -16.75
C PRO A 10 -20.46 -9.18 -15.36
N VAL A 11 -19.62 -9.78 -14.53
CA VAL A 11 -19.86 -9.87 -13.10
C VAL A 11 -19.95 -8.43 -12.64
N LYS A 12 -21.15 -7.99 -12.21
CA LYS A 12 -21.36 -6.72 -11.49
C LYS A 12 -20.13 -6.50 -10.61
N PRO A 13 -19.46 -5.32 -10.63
CA PRO A 13 -18.28 -5.13 -9.81
C PRO A 13 -18.73 -5.12 -8.35
N GLU A 14 -18.85 -6.31 -7.77
CA GLU A 14 -18.57 -6.57 -6.37
C GLU A 14 -17.28 -5.80 -6.11
N VAL A 15 -17.41 -4.65 -5.43
CA VAL A 15 -16.40 -3.60 -5.41
C VAL A 15 -15.07 -4.24 -5.04
N ALA A 16 -14.21 -4.47 -6.04
CA ALA A 16 -12.97 -5.17 -5.81
C ALA A 16 -12.20 -4.36 -4.77
N VAL A 17 -11.94 -4.97 -3.61
CA VAL A 17 -11.25 -4.29 -2.52
C VAL A 17 -9.80 -4.09 -2.96
N HIS A 18 -9.48 -2.90 -3.47
CA HIS A 18 -8.14 -2.56 -3.92
C HIS A 18 -7.24 -2.37 -2.71
N ARG A 19 -6.22 -3.21 -2.59
CA ARG A 19 -5.22 -3.13 -1.52
C ARG A 19 -4.03 -2.35 -2.03
N VAL A 20 -3.85 -1.15 -1.52
CA VAL A 20 -2.70 -0.29 -1.87
C VAL A 20 -1.56 -0.52 -0.87
N ARG A 21 -0.34 -0.64 -1.36
CA ARG A 21 0.88 -0.64 -0.54
C ARG A 21 1.60 0.68 -0.75
N ILE A 22 1.76 1.44 0.32
CA ILE A 22 2.51 2.71 0.32
C ILE A 22 3.90 2.42 0.88
N THR A 23 4.94 2.83 0.16
CA THR A 23 6.34 2.75 0.60
C THR A 23 6.91 4.15 0.61
N LEU A 24 7.34 4.60 1.79
CA LEU A 24 7.98 5.90 1.98
C LEU A 24 9.49 5.69 2.03
N THR A 25 10.21 6.39 1.15
CA THR A 25 11.67 6.34 1.07
C THR A 25 12.21 7.76 1.17
N SER A 26 13.18 7.98 2.05
CA SER A 26 13.85 9.27 2.23
C SER A 26 15.27 9.05 2.74
N HIS A 27 16.19 9.95 2.40
CA HIS A 27 17.53 9.98 2.99
C HIS A 27 17.52 10.50 4.44
N ASN A 28 16.49 11.24 4.85
CA ASN A 28 16.40 11.82 6.18
C ASN A 28 15.43 11.02 7.07
N MET A 29 15.98 10.19 7.96
CA MET A 29 15.21 9.36 8.89
C MET A 29 14.28 10.17 9.80
N LYS A 30 14.71 11.34 10.28
CA LYS A 30 13.90 12.20 11.18
C LYS A 30 12.63 12.71 10.51
N SER A 31 12.67 12.92 9.19
CA SER A 31 11.49 13.33 8.44
C SER A 31 10.51 12.16 8.26
N LEU A 32 11.04 10.96 8.04
CA LEU A 32 10.25 9.74 7.84
C LEU A 32 9.50 9.34 9.12
N GLU A 33 10.18 9.41 10.27
CA GLU A 33 9.60 9.11 11.59
C GLU A 33 8.45 10.05 11.97
N LYS A 34 8.45 11.28 11.47
CA LYS A 34 7.36 12.24 11.70
C LYS A 34 6.16 11.99 10.80
N VAL A 35 6.39 11.68 9.52
CA VAL A 35 5.32 11.55 8.51
C VAL A 35 4.57 10.20 8.64
N CYS A 36 5.28 9.12 8.97
CA CYS A 36 4.67 7.79 9.14
C CYS A 36 3.46 7.76 10.10
N PRO A 37 3.54 8.30 11.35
CA PRO A 37 2.42 8.28 12.28
C PRO A 37 1.25 9.16 11.83
N ASP A 38 1.51 10.30 11.18
CA ASP A 38 0.46 11.18 10.66
C ASP A 38 -0.37 10.47 9.59
N LEU A 39 0.27 9.80 8.64
CA LEU A 39 -0.44 9.02 7.60
C LEU A 39 -1.28 7.87 8.18
N ILE A 40 -0.79 7.20 9.23
CA ILE A 40 -1.55 6.15 9.91
C ILE A 40 -2.76 6.75 10.64
N ARG A 41 -2.61 7.91 11.28
CA ARG A 41 -3.71 8.62 11.95
C ARG A 41 -4.78 9.01 10.94
N ASP A 42 -4.40 9.64 9.84
CA ASP A 42 -5.32 10.14 8.82
C ASP A 42 -6.08 8.99 8.13
N ALA A 43 -5.41 7.85 7.91
CA ALA A 43 -6.04 6.66 7.37
C ALA A 43 -7.07 6.06 8.34
N LYS A 44 -6.79 6.08 9.65
CA LYS A 44 -7.73 5.64 10.69
C LYS A 44 -8.93 6.59 10.80
N GLU A 45 -8.71 7.90 10.70
CA GLU A 45 -9.78 8.91 10.67
C GLU A 45 -10.74 8.67 9.50
N LYS A 46 -10.22 8.27 8.34
CA LYS A 46 -11.01 7.89 7.16
C LYS A 46 -11.57 6.47 7.21
N ASN A 47 -11.49 5.78 8.36
CA ASN A 47 -11.98 4.41 8.56
C ASN A 47 -11.36 3.37 7.60
N LEU A 48 -10.13 3.59 7.13
CA LEU A 48 -9.41 2.64 6.29
C LEU A 48 -8.75 1.54 7.14
N LYS A 49 -8.75 0.30 6.66
CA LYS A 49 -8.04 -0.81 7.29
C LYS A 49 -6.55 -0.73 6.99
N VAL A 50 -5.76 -0.33 7.98
CA VAL A 50 -4.30 -0.20 7.88
C VAL A 50 -3.61 -1.47 8.39
N LYS A 51 -2.64 -1.99 7.62
CA LYS A 51 -1.64 -2.94 8.13
C LYS A 51 -0.52 -2.15 8.80
N GLY A 52 0.01 -2.66 9.92
CA GLY A 52 1.09 -1.99 10.67
C GLY A 52 2.30 -1.65 9.80
N GLN A 53 3.11 -0.68 10.25
CA GLN A 53 4.30 -0.28 9.51
C GLN A 53 5.27 -1.46 9.36
N VAL A 54 5.89 -1.57 8.19
CA VAL A 54 6.94 -2.58 7.93
C VAL A 54 8.23 -1.83 7.68
N GLY A 55 9.27 -2.12 8.48
CA GLY A 55 10.60 -1.59 8.27
C GLY A 55 11.30 -2.31 7.13
N ILE A 56 11.94 -1.55 6.25
CA ILE A 56 12.82 -2.07 5.19
C ILE A 56 14.26 -1.69 5.57
N PRO A 57 15.26 -2.56 5.35
CA PRO A 57 16.66 -2.19 5.57
C PRO A 57 17.02 -0.92 4.79
N SER A 58 17.76 0.00 5.44
CA SER A 58 18.25 1.22 4.82
C SER A 58 19.56 0.97 4.08
N GLU A 59 19.68 1.48 2.85
CA GLU A 59 20.97 1.50 2.17
C GLU A 59 21.87 2.60 2.73
N THR A 60 23.16 2.29 2.88
CA THR A 60 24.18 3.27 3.29
C THR A 60 24.72 3.94 2.03
N VAL A 61 24.31 5.18 1.78
CA VAL A 61 24.87 6.00 0.69
C VAL A 61 26.20 6.57 1.17
N LYS A 62 27.31 6.17 0.53
CA LYS A 62 28.66 6.70 0.76
C LYS A 62 28.89 7.99 -0.02
#